data_AF-Q6ACZ2-F1
#
_entry.id   AF-Q6ACZ2-F1
#
_cell.length_a   1.000
_cell.length_b   1.000
_cell.length_c   1.000
_cell.angle_alpha   90.00
_cell.angle_beta   90.00
_cell.angle_gamma   90.00
#
_symmetry.space_group_name_H-M   'P 1'
#
loop_
_entity.id
_entity.type
_entity.pdbx_description
1 polymer ?
#
loop_
_entity_poly.entity_id
_entity_poly.type
_entity_poly.pdbx_seq_one_letter_code
_entity_poly.pdbx_strand_id
1 'polypeptide(L)'
;MNPRISAVSVVIPTMNTRGALDDAVASALVQRDVDVEVIVAMNGQGPDPVFQDARVRVVRSEPGLRGNGARMAGIRSARHETVALLDDDDTWEATKLRAQLDALESAGVSGGNWVMSCAILEKDLSTGGERVVPTEPVRDVPSITEYLLERPRLRSVSPQFASSTIAVPPGAGAVRAVGHRCAAPPRLGVADPAGARTGNPDAVRSRTARVPPRQSRRLPDDGPQLACEPRVGQTASHSDQPACSR
;
A
#
# COMPACT_ATOMS: atom_id res chain seq x y z
N MET A 1 23.41 2.84 -10.93
CA MET A 1 22.45 3.49 -10.01
C MET A 1 21.11 3.47 -10.71
N ASN A 2 20.06 2.93 -10.08
CA ASN A 2 18.70 3.10 -10.63
C ASN A 2 18.33 4.59 -10.56
N PRO A 3 17.66 5.14 -11.58
CA PRO A 3 17.19 6.52 -11.51
C PRO A 3 16.23 6.68 -10.33
N ARG A 4 16.41 7.74 -9.54
CA ARG A 4 15.51 8.07 -8.43
C ARG A 4 14.16 8.51 -8.98
N ILE A 5 13.08 8.08 -8.33
CA ILE A 5 11.76 8.59 -8.65
C ILE A 5 11.67 10.00 -8.08
N SER A 6 11.53 10.98 -8.97
CA SER A 6 11.51 12.40 -8.60
C SER A 6 10.20 13.10 -8.93
N ALA A 7 9.24 12.42 -9.57
CA ALA A 7 7.99 13.05 -10.00
C ALA A 7 6.78 12.15 -9.75
N VAL A 8 5.68 12.74 -9.26
CA VAL A 8 4.45 12.02 -8.87
C VAL A 8 3.21 12.77 -9.36
N SER A 9 2.25 12.04 -9.94
CA SER A 9 0.91 12.56 -10.22
C SER A 9 0.01 12.29 -9.01
N VAL A 10 -0.40 13.33 -8.31
CA VAL A 10 -1.35 13.23 -7.20
C VAL A 10 -2.76 13.29 -7.75
N VAL A 11 -3.59 12.29 -7.47
CA VAL A 11 -5.00 12.24 -7.90
C VAL A 11 -5.90 12.45 -6.70
N ILE A 12 -6.70 13.52 -6.74
CA ILE A 12 -7.67 13.89 -5.71
C ILE A 12 -9.08 13.69 -6.25
N PRO A 13 -9.76 12.57 -5.95
CA PRO A 13 -11.14 12.37 -6.34
C PRO A 13 -12.06 13.25 -5.48
N THR A 14 -12.96 13.98 -6.10
CA THR A 14 -13.85 14.89 -5.36
C THR A 14 -15.26 14.96 -5.95
N MET A 15 -16.24 15.16 -5.05
CA MET A 15 -17.58 15.64 -5.40
C MET A 15 -17.71 17.15 -5.20
N ASN A 16 -16.69 17.78 -4.61
CA ASN A 16 -16.60 19.18 -4.22
C ASN A 16 -17.78 19.63 -3.34
N THR A 17 -18.07 18.87 -2.27
CA THR A 17 -19.21 19.14 -1.37
C THR A 17 -18.84 19.40 0.09
N ARG A 18 -17.57 19.20 0.47
CA ARG A 18 -17.14 19.18 1.89
C ARG A 18 -16.30 20.38 2.32
N GLY A 19 -15.83 21.20 1.38
CA GLY A 19 -15.01 22.37 1.68
C GLY A 19 -13.57 22.09 2.14
N ALA A 20 -13.11 20.83 2.10
CA ALA A 20 -11.75 20.43 2.49
C ALA A 20 -10.77 20.27 1.30
N LEU A 21 -11.29 20.42 0.07
CA LEU A 21 -10.50 20.20 -1.15
C LEU A 21 -9.27 21.11 -1.25
N ASP A 22 -9.39 22.37 -0.82
CA ASP A 22 -8.29 23.33 -0.87
C ASP A 22 -7.14 22.92 0.05
N ASP A 23 -7.44 22.37 1.23
CA ASP A 23 -6.44 21.86 2.17
C ASP A 23 -5.74 20.61 1.60
N ALA A 24 -6.50 19.69 1.01
CA ALA A 24 -5.96 18.51 0.33
C ALA A 24 -4.99 18.93 -0.79
N VAL A 25 -5.42 19.84 -1.68
CA VAL A 25 -4.60 20.37 -2.78
C VAL A 25 -3.35 21.08 -2.24
N ALA A 26 -3.50 21.94 -1.23
CA ALA A 26 -2.38 22.63 -0.60
C ALA A 26 -1.35 21.64 -0.03
N SER A 27 -1.81 20.60 0.67
CA SER A 27 -0.93 19.57 1.24
C SER A 27 -0.16 18.75 0.20
N ALA A 28 -0.75 18.55 -0.98
CA ALA A 28 -0.09 17.91 -2.12
C ALA A 28 0.97 18.82 -2.77
N LEU A 29 0.69 20.13 -2.88
CA LEU A 29 1.59 21.09 -3.54
C LEU A 29 2.85 21.44 -2.74
N VAL A 30 2.82 21.26 -1.42
CA VAL A 30 3.95 21.53 -0.50
C VAL A 30 4.87 20.33 -0.27
N GLN A 31 4.70 19.23 -1.03
CA GLN A 31 5.60 18.08 -0.96
C GLN A 31 7.04 18.48 -1.32
N ARG A 32 7.99 18.02 -0.51
CA ARG A 32 9.42 18.35 -0.63
C ARG A 32 10.16 17.25 -1.38
N ASP A 33 11.17 17.66 -2.16
CA ASP A 33 12.07 16.76 -2.91
C ASP A 33 11.36 15.80 -3.88
N VAL A 34 10.17 16.20 -4.34
CA VAL A 34 9.33 15.49 -5.32
C VAL A 34 8.63 16.53 -6.17
N ASP A 35 8.77 16.43 -7.50
CA ASP A 35 7.97 17.19 -8.45
C ASP A 35 6.55 16.63 -8.50
N VAL A 36 5.55 17.50 -8.44
CA VAL A 36 4.16 17.10 -8.34
C VAL A 36 3.31 17.79 -9.39
N GLU A 37 2.48 17.00 -10.07
CA GLU A 37 1.24 17.53 -10.65
C GLU A 37 0.08 17.08 -9.76
N VAL A 38 -0.96 17.91 -9.67
CA VAL A 38 -2.18 17.61 -8.91
C VAL A 38 -3.35 17.54 -9.87
N ILE A 39 -4.06 16.43 -9.83
CA ILE A 39 -5.19 16.12 -10.71
C ILE A 39 -6.43 16.04 -9.82
N VAL A 40 -7.21 17.10 -9.83
CA VAL A 40 -8.51 17.14 -9.15
C VAL A 40 -9.53 16.45 -10.06
N ALA A 41 -9.88 15.22 -9.72
CA ALA A 41 -10.75 14.39 -10.52
C ALA A 41 -12.20 14.48 -10.02
N MET A 42 -13.05 15.14 -10.79
CA MET A 42 -14.40 15.45 -10.36
C MET A 42 -15.43 14.45 -10.92
N ASN A 43 -16.37 14.02 -10.06
CA ASN A 43 -17.58 13.27 -10.45
C ASN A 43 -18.88 14.02 -10.05
N GLY A 44 -18.79 15.33 -9.85
CA GLY A 44 -19.92 16.20 -9.47
C GLY A 44 -20.57 16.91 -10.66
N GLN A 45 -21.84 17.31 -10.48
CA GLN A 45 -22.60 18.12 -11.44
C GLN A 45 -22.39 19.64 -11.27
N GLY A 46 -21.64 20.06 -10.23
CA GLY A 46 -21.32 21.47 -9.98
C GLY A 46 -20.24 22.03 -10.90
N PRO A 47 -19.95 23.35 -10.82
CA PRO A 47 -18.86 23.97 -11.57
C PRO A 47 -17.49 23.41 -11.16
N ASP A 48 -16.51 23.49 -12.06
CA ASP A 48 -15.15 23.08 -11.74
C ASP A 48 -14.53 24.03 -10.70
N PRO A 49 -13.83 23.49 -9.68
CA PRO A 49 -13.03 24.32 -8.79
C PRO A 49 -11.92 25.01 -9.57
N VAL A 50 -11.59 26.24 -9.19
CA VAL A 50 -10.58 27.06 -9.85
C VAL A 50 -9.35 27.15 -8.95
N PHE A 51 -8.21 26.70 -9.47
CA PHE A 51 -6.92 26.78 -8.80
C PHE A 51 -5.98 27.70 -9.57
N GLN A 52 -5.18 28.50 -8.85
CA GLN A 52 -4.22 29.43 -9.46
C GLN A 52 -2.87 28.77 -9.76
N ASP A 53 -2.52 27.68 -9.07
CA ASP A 53 -1.26 26.97 -9.28
C ASP A 53 -1.33 26.15 -10.57
N ALA A 54 -0.39 26.39 -11.49
CA ALA A 54 -0.33 25.75 -12.80
C ALA A 54 -0.07 24.23 -12.74
N ARG A 55 0.38 23.71 -11.60
CA ARG A 55 0.54 22.27 -11.35
C ARG A 55 -0.79 21.57 -11.09
N VAL A 56 -1.86 22.33 -10.81
CA VAL A 56 -3.20 21.79 -10.55
C VAL A 56 -4.05 21.82 -11.80
N ARG A 57 -4.71 20.71 -12.11
CA ARG A 57 -5.70 20.64 -13.18
C ARG A 57 -6.92 19.81 -12.79
N VAL A 58 -8.06 20.22 -13.32
CA VAL A 58 -9.34 19.53 -13.10
C VAL A 58 -9.61 18.60 -14.26
N VAL A 59 -10.00 17.36 -13.96
CA VAL A 59 -10.49 16.41 -14.95
C VAL A 59 -11.87 15.91 -14.54
N ARG A 60 -12.80 15.83 -15.50
CA ARG A 60 -14.14 15.30 -15.25
C ARG A 60 -14.22 13.84 -15.66
N SER A 61 -14.79 13.05 -14.78
CA SER A 61 -15.14 11.66 -15.05
C SER A 61 -16.55 11.55 -15.62
N GLU A 62 -16.85 10.41 -16.25
CA GLU A 62 -18.20 10.10 -16.71
C GLU A 62 -19.20 10.10 -15.53
N PRO A 63 -20.41 10.66 -15.73
CA PRO A 63 -21.45 10.65 -14.71
C PRO A 63 -21.81 9.23 -14.23
N GLY A 64 -22.17 9.09 -12.96
CA GLY A 64 -22.72 7.85 -12.40
C GLY A 64 -21.70 6.84 -11.87
N LEU A 65 -20.40 7.05 -12.11
CA LEU A 65 -19.32 6.18 -11.61
C LEU A 65 -18.78 6.57 -10.21
N ARG A 66 -19.30 7.67 -9.62
CA ARG A 66 -18.96 8.18 -8.28
C ARG A 66 -17.44 8.35 -8.09
N GLY A 67 -16.96 8.21 -6.85
CA GLY A 67 -15.53 8.38 -6.51
C GLY A 67 -14.60 7.45 -7.29
N ASN A 68 -15.04 6.23 -7.65
CA ASN A 68 -14.21 5.32 -8.44
C ASN A 68 -14.04 5.80 -9.88
N GLY A 69 -15.09 6.35 -10.50
CA GLY A 69 -15.01 7.00 -11.80
C GLY A 69 -14.03 8.18 -11.81
N ALA A 70 -14.12 9.03 -10.79
CA ALA A 70 -13.17 10.12 -10.58
C ALA A 70 -11.73 9.62 -10.47
N ARG A 71 -11.46 8.69 -9.53
CA ARG A 71 -10.11 8.11 -9.33
C ARG A 71 -9.53 7.59 -10.64
N MET A 72 -10.29 6.79 -11.38
CA MET A 72 -9.81 6.20 -12.63
C MET A 72 -9.60 7.24 -13.73
N ALA A 73 -10.45 8.26 -13.85
CA ALA A 73 -10.25 9.35 -14.79
C ALA A 73 -8.97 10.13 -14.45
N GLY A 74 -8.71 10.39 -13.16
CA GLY A 74 -7.49 11.02 -12.68
C GLY A 74 -6.25 10.18 -13.01
N ILE A 75 -6.25 8.89 -12.65
CA ILE A 75 -5.15 7.96 -12.93
C ILE A 75 -4.84 7.91 -14.43
N ARG A 76 -5.86 7.78 -15.29
CA ARG A 76 -5.68 7.74 -16.75
C ARG A 76 -5.14 9.04 -17.32
N SER A 77 -5.34 10.14 -16.62
CA SER A 77 -4.88 11.45 -17.05
C SER A 77 -3.46 11.73 -16.58
N ALA A 78 -2.90 10.95 -15.64
CA ALA A 78 -1.58 11.15 -15.05
C ALA A 78 -0.46 11.17 -16.10
N ARG A 79 0.51 12.07 -15.90
CA ARG A 79 1.68 12.28 -16.77
C ARG A 79 2.95 11.64 -16.20
N HIS A 80 3.03 11.45 -14.89
CA HIS A 80 4.19 10.83 -14.25
C HIS A 80 4.06 9.31 -14.18
N GLU A 81 5.20 8.63 -14.05
CA GLU A 81 5.31 7.17 -13.91
C GLU A 81 4.98 6.67 -12.49
N THR A 82 4.58 7.56 -11.60
CA THR A 82 4.08 7.23 -10.26
C THR A 82 2.83 8.04 -9.99
N VAL A 83 1.76 7.34 -9.58
CA VAL A 83 0.49 7.94 -9.21
C VAL A 83 0.27 7.74 -7.71
N ALA A 84 -0.04 8.81 -6.99
CA ALA A 84 -0.45 8.77 -5.60
C ALA A 84 -1.90 9.24 -5.46
N LEU A 85 -2.69 8.56 -4.64
CA LEU A 85 -4.08 8.94 -4.40
C LEU A 85 -4.17 9.74 -3.10
N LEU A 86 -4.94 10.82 -3.07
CA LEU A 86 -5.23 11.63 -1.87
C LEU A 86 -6.74 11.92 -1.84
N ASP A 87 -7.47 11.48 -0.82
CA ASP A 87 -8.89 11.81 -0.70
C ASP A 87 -9.08 13.31 -0.37
N ASP A 88 -10.23 13.89 -0.76
CA ASP A 88 -10.48 15.35 -0.71
C ASP A 88 -10.77 15.91 0.69
N ASP A 89 -10.76 15.05 1.70
CA ASP A 89 -10.88 15.37 3.12
C ASP A 89 -9.66 14.95 3.96
N ASP A 90 -8.57 14.53 3.30
CA ASP A 90 -7.29 14.22 3.93
C ASP A 90 -6.23 15.30 3.66
N THR A 91 -5.20 15.32 4.51
CA THR A 91 -3.99 16.14 4.30
C THR A 91 -2.75 15.30 4.50
N TRP A 92 -1.68 15.66 3.77
CA TRP A 92 -0.37 15.00 3.90
C TRP A 92 0.67 15.87 4.60
N GLU A 93 1.55 15.19 5.34
CA GLU A 93 2.81 15.76 5.78
C GLU A 93 3.72 16.09 4.59
N ALA A 94 4.46 17.19 4.67
CA ALA A 94 5.24 17.74 3.56
C ALA A 94 6.35 16.81 3.02
N THR A 95 6.74 15.79 3.77
CA THR A 95 7.78 14.82 3.37
C THR A 95 7.22 13.42 3.07
N LYS A 96 5.89 13.26 3.05
CA LYS A 96 5.21 11.96 2.89
C LYS A 96 5.63 11.26 1.60
N LEU A 97 5.57 11.94 0.46
CA LEU A 97 5.92 11.33 -0.83
C LEU A 97 7.40 10.95 -0.88
N ARG A 98 8.30 11.82 -0.44
CA ARG A 98 9.74 11.52 -0.43
C ARG A 98 10.05 10.29 0.42
N ALA A 99 9.47 10.19 1.62
CA ALA A 99 9.65 9.04 2.50
C ALA A 99 9.15 7.73 1.87
N GLN A 100 8.00 7.77 1.18
CA GLN A 100 7.49 6.59 0.46
C GLN A 100 8.38 6.17 -0.70
N LEU A 101 8.88 7.12 -1.47
CA LEU A 101 9.77 6.85 -2.60
C LEU A 101 11.14 6.33 -2.14
N ASP A 102 11.71 6.89 -1.06
CA ASP A 102 12.96 6.40 -0.47
C ASP A 102 12.82 4.96 0.05
N ALA A 103 11.68 4.62 0.65
CA ALA A 103 11.39 3.26 1.09
C ALA A 103 11.29 2.29 -0.10
N LEU A 104 10.64 2.71 -1.19
CA LEU A 104 10.54 1.92 -2.42
C LEU A 104 11.91 1.68 -3.05
N GLU A 105 12.74 2.74 -3.15
CA GLU A 105 14.11 2.68 -3.67
C GLU A 105 14.99 1.77 -2.81
N SER A 106 14.90 1.90 -1.48
CA SER A 106 15.66 1.07 -0.52
C SER A 106 15.28 -0.40 -0.57
N ALA A 107 14.01 -0.71 -0.88
CA ALA A 107 13.55 -2.08 -1.06
C ALA A 107 14.01 -2.72 -2.38
N GLY A 108 14.67 -1.95 -3.27
CA GLY A 108 15.12 -2.45 -4.58
C GLY A 108 13.99 -2.85 -5.52
N VAL A 109 12.76 -2.42 -5.23
CA VAL A 109 11.58 -2.73 -6.04
C VAL A 109 11.68 -1.94 -7.34
N SER A 110 11.61 -2.65 -8.46
CA SER A 110 11.67 -2.07 -9.81
C SER A 110 10.63 -2.71 -10.72
N GLY A 111 10.27 -2.01 -11.79
CA GLY A 111 9.23 -2.44 -12.73
C GLY A 111 7.83 -1.93 -12.38
N GLY A 112 6.80 -2.45 -13.07
CA GLY A 112 5.44 -1.92 -13.03
C GLY A 112 4.46 -2.63 -12.09
N ASN A 113 4.94 -3.47 -11.16
CA ASN A 113 4.07 -4.29 -10.31
C ASN A 113 4.42 -4.13 -8.83
N TRP A 114 4.06 -2.98 -8.28
CA TRP A 114 4.23 -2.66 -6.86
C TRP A 114 3.10 -1.78 -6.35
N VAL A 115 2.85 -1.85 -5.04
CA VAL A 115 1.93 -0.99 -4.31
C VAL A 115 2.67 -0.50 -3.06
N MET A 116 2.75 0.81 -2.90
CA MET A 116 3.32 1.45 -1.72
C MET A 116 2.20 2.03 -0.85
N SER A 117 2.35 1.95 0.46
CA SER A 117 1.42 2.50 1.44
C SER A 117 2.17 2.87 2.72
N CYS A 118 1.55 3.68 3.55
CA CYS A 118 2.07 4.11 4.84
C CYS A 118 0.94 4.14 5.86
N ALA A 119 1.28 4.36 7.14
CA ALA A 119 0.28 4.64 8.14
C ALA A 119 -0.28 6.05 8.00
N ILE A 120 -1.51 6.25 8.47
CA ILE A 120 -2.17 7.55 8.61
C ILE A 120 -2.46 7.82 10.08
N LEU A 121 -2.59 9.10 10.42
CA LEU A 121 -3.13 9.55 11.69
C LEU A 121 -4.63 9.87 11.49
N GLU A 122 -5.50 9.00 11.99
CA GLU A 122 -6.93 9.28 12.06
C GLU A 122 -7.21 10.17 13.27
N LYS A 123 -7.94 11.26 13.04
CA LYS A 123 -8.42 12.15 14.10
C LYS A 123 -9.93 12.04 14.21
N ASP A 124 -10.42 11.70 15.40
CA ASP A 124 -11.84 11.78 15.71
C ASP A 124 -12.20 13.23 15.99
N LEU A 125 -12.90 13.87 15.05
CA LEU A 125 -13.30 15.26 15.16
C LEU A 125 -14.31 15.52 16.30
N SER A 126 -14.99 14.48 16.79
CA SER A 126 -15.97 14.60 17.88
C SER A 126 -15.34 14.50 19.27
N THR A 127 -14.33 13.65 19.43
CA THR A 127 -13.67 13.41 20.73
C THR A 127 -12.28 14.05 20.83
N GLY A 128 -11.69 14.46 19.71
CA GLY A 128 -10.30 14.89 19.61
C GLY A 128 -9.29 13.75 19.71
N GLY A 129 -9.75 12.50 19.76
CA GLY A 129 -8.88 11.33 19.85
C GLY A 129 -8.06 11.13 18.57
N GLU A 130 -6.80 10.74 18.72
CA GLU A 130 -5.92 10.44 17.58
C GLU A 130 -5.49 8.97 17.60
N ARG A 131 -5.38 8.37 16.42
CA ARG A 131 -4.94 6.97 16.27
C ARG A 131 -4.18 6.75 14.97
N VAL A 132 -3.11 5.98 15.04
CA VAL A 132 -2.34 5.58 13.86
C VAL A 132 -2.89 4.28 13.28
N VAL A 133 -3.09 4.23 11.96
CA VAL A 133 -3.52 3.02 11.24
C VAL A 133 -2.81 2.81 9.90
N PRO A 134 -2.56 1.57 9.48
CA PRO A 134 -2.57 0.36 10.30
C PRO A 134 -1.50 0.42 11.40
N THR A 135 -1.71 -0.29 12.52
CA THR A 135 -0.73 -0.35 13.62
C THR A 135 0.58 -1.01 13.18
N GLU A 136 0.48 -1.94 12.23
CA GLU A 136 1.61 -2.60 11.57
C GLU A 136 1.53 -2.30 10.07
N PRO A 137 2.34 -1.33 9.56
CA PRO A 137 2.37 -1.03 8.12
C PRO A 137 2.98 -2.21 7.34
N VAL A 138 2.66 -2.28 6.04
CA VAL A 138 3.18 -3.30 5.12
C VAL A 138 4.70 -3.28 5.14
N ARG A 139 5.30 -4.31 5.73
CA ARG A 139 6.75 -4.54 5.79
C ARG A 139 7.01 -6.03 5.69
N ASP A 140 7.89 -6.43 4.79
CA ASP A 140 8.42 -7.80 4.71
C ASP A 140 7.36 -8.92 4.60
N VAL A 141 6.21 -8.62 3.99
CA VAL A 141 5.16 -9.61 3.71
C VAL A 141 5.40 -10.30 2.37
N PRO A 142 5.28 -11.64 2.27
CA PRO A 142 5.50 -12.37 1.01
C PRO A 142 4.53 -11.98 -0.11
N SER A 143 3.34 -11.50 0.23
CA SER A 143 2.36 -11.02 -0.74
C SER A 143 1.35 -10.04 -0.13
N ILE A 144 0.73 -9.24 -1.00
CA ILE A 144 -0.42 -8.39 -0.64
C ILE A 144 -1.59 -9.23 -0.09
N THR A 145 -1.75 -10.47 -0.58
CA THR A 145 -2.79 -11.40 -0.13
C THR A 145 -2.58 -11.81 1.32
N GLU A 146 -1.33 -12.12 1.69
CA GLU A 146 -0.96 -12.48 3.06
C GLU A 146 -1.22 -11.31 4.01
N TYR A 147 -0.78 -10.11 3.63
CA TYR A 147 -1.08 -8.90 4.40
C TYR A 147 -2.58 -8.65 4.58
N LEU A 148 -3.38 -8.75 3.51
CA LEU A 148 -4.81 -8.43 3.58
C LEU A 148 -5.67 -9.50 4.27
N LEU A 149 -5.29 -10.78 4.15
CA LEU A 149 -6.15 -11.89 4.55
C LEU A 149 -5.67 -12.63 5.79
N GLU A 150 -4.36 -12.66 6.07
CA GLU A 150 -3.87 -13.28 7.29
C GLU A 150 -4.12 -12.36 8.48
N ARG A 151 -4.86 -12.89 9.45
CA ARG A 151 -5.12 -12.23 10.73
C ARG A 151 -4.39 -12.98 11.84
N PRO A 152 -3.09 -12.73 12.04
CA PRO A 152 -2.33 -13.42 13.08
C PRO A 152 -2.83 -13.10 14.50
N ARG A 153 -3.53 -11.97 14.69
CA ARG A 153 -4.13 -11.58 15.98
C ARG A 153 -5.53 -10.99 15.78
N LEU A 154 -6.48 -11.41 16.63
CA LEU A 154 -7.88 -10.95 16.64
C LEU A 154 -8.06 -9.51 17.17
N ARG A 155 -6.99 -8.81 17.58
CA ARG A 155 -7.08 -7.49 18.22
C ARG A 155 -6.20 -6.45 17.52
N SER A 156 -6.81 -5.26 17.39
CA SER A 156 -6.35 -3.97 16.83
C SER A 156 -6.13 -3.92 15.32
N VAL A 157 -7.08 -3.25 14.65
CA VAL A 157 -7.06 -2.72 13.26
C VAL A 157 -6.75 -3.74 12.17
N SER A 158 -7.72 -3.98 11.29
CA SER A 158 -7.50 -4.89 10.16
C SER A 158 -6.41 -4.32 9.25
N PRO A 159 -5.54 -5.16 8.68
CA PRO A 159 -4.67 -4.76 7.59
C PRO A 159 -5.49 -4.07 6.50
N GLN A 160 -5.08 -2.87 6.11
CA GLN A 160 -5.78 -2.08 5.11
C GLN A 160 -4.82 -1.22 4.30
N PHE A 161 -5.24 -0.91 3.08
CA PHE A 161 -4.65 0.16 2.27
C PHE A 161 -5.67 1.31 2.23
N ALA A 162 -5.44 2.35 3.03
CA ALA A 162 -6.23 3.57 2.92
C ALA A 162 -5.87 4.28 1.61
N SER A 163 -6.86 4.75 0.84
CA SER A 163 -6.63 5.32 -0.50
C SER A 163 -5.56 6.40 -0.49
N SER A 164 -5.64 7.34 0.45
CA SER A 164 -4.68 8.45 0.63
C SER A 164 -3.24 8.05 0.92
N THR A 165 -2.99 6.77 1.16
CA THR A 165 -1.65 6.23 1.42
C THR A 165 -1.04 5.61 0.18
N ILE A 166 -1.85 5.28 -0.84
CA ILE A 166 -1.44 4.45 -1.96
C ILE A 166 -0.58 5.25 -2.94
N ALA A 167 0.57 4.71 -3.30
CA ALA A 167 1.32 5.07 -4.50
C ALA A 167 1.55 3.81 -5.37
N VAL A 168 1.37 3.96 -6.68
CA VAL A 168 1.43 2.87 -7.67
C VAL A 168 2.00 3.36 -9.00
N PRO A 169 2.55 2.46 -9.85
CA PRO A 169 2.84 2.80 -11.23
C PRO A 169 1.53 2.93 -12.04
N PRO A 170 1.48 3.74 -13.11
CA PRO A 170 0.28 3.94 -13.94
C PRO A 170 -0.29 2.63 -14.50
N GLY A 171 0.58 1.66 -14.77
CA GLY A 171 0.25 0.34 -15.31
C GLY A 171 -0.23 -0.69 -14.28
N ALA A 172 -0.30 -0.37 -12.98
CA ALA A 172 -0.78 -1.30 -11.96
C ALA A 172 -2.22 -1.81 -12.21
N GLY A 173 -3.01 -1.09 -13.03
CA GLY A 173 -4.33 -1.53 -13.50
C GLY A 173 -4.32 -2.67 -14.52
N ALA A 174 -3.15 -3.10 -15.02
CA ALA A 174 -3.02 -4.19 -16.01
C ALA A 174 -3.02 -5.59 -15.39
N VAL A 175 -3.39 -5.74 -14.12
CA VAL A 175 -3.71 -7.06 -13.56
C VAL A 175 -4.99 -7.54 -14.24
N ARG A 176 -4.91 -8.65 -14.99
CA ARG A 176 -6.06 -9.28 -15.65
C ARG A 176 -7.05 -9.77 -14.59
N ALA A 177 -8.06 -8.95 -14.28
CA ALA A 177 -9.16 -9.36 -13.42
C ALA A 177 -10.09 -10.31 -14.19
N VAL A 178 -10.18 -11.56 -13.75
CA VAL A 178 -11.18 -12.51 -14.25
C VAL A 178 -12.38 -12.46 -13.32
N GLY A 179 -13.42 -11.73 -13.72
CA GLY A 179 -14.69 -11.69 -13.01
C GLY A 179 -15.65 -12.76 -13.52
N HIS A 180 -16.23 -13.56 -12.63
CA HIS A 180 -17.40 -14.39 -12.95
C HIS A 180 -18.66 -13.67 -12.49
N ARG A 181 -19.58 -13.36 -13.41
CA ARG A 181 -20.90 -12.85 -13.05
C ARG A 181 -21.80 -14.04 -12.75
N CYS A 182 -22.08 -14.32 -11.48
CA CYS A 182 -23.05 -15.35 -11.10
C CYS A 182 -24.45 -14.94 -11.59
N ALA A 183 -25.17 -15.87 -12.23
CA ALA A 183 -26.54 -15.64 -12.73
C ALA A 183 -27.54 -15.25 -11.62
N ALA A 184 -27.23 -15.60 -10.37
CA ALA A 184 -27.83 -15.05 -9.17
C ALA A 184 -26.72 -14.73 -8.17
N PRO A 185 -26.74 -13.56 -7.49
CA PRO A 185 -25.81 -13.31 -6.39
C PRO A 185 -26.04 -14.37 -5.30
N PRO A 186 -24.98 -14.88 -4.65
CA PRO A 186 -25.17 -15.78 -3.51
C PRO A 186 -26.05 -15.08 -2.48
N ARG A 187 -27.15 -15.74 -2.09
CA ARG A 187 -27.94 -15.29 -0.94
C ARG A 187 -27.07 -15.47 0.29
N LEU A 188 -26.46 -14.38 0.76
CA LEU A 188 -25.88 -14.34 2.10
C LEU A 188 -27.05 -14.48 3.07
N GLY A 189 -27.30 -15.72 3.51
CA GLY A 189 -28.24 -15.97 4.58
C GLY A 189 -27.73 -15.26 5.82
N VAL A 190 -28.42 -14.20 6.24
CA VAL A 190 -28.28 -13.71 7.60
C VAL A 190 -28.82 -14.85 8.46
N ALA A 191 -27.94 -15.51 9.22
CA ALA A 191 -28.40 -16.48 10.21
C ALA A 191 -29.34 -15.73 11.16
N ASP A 192 -30.61 -16.11 11.15
CA ASP A 192 -31.60 -15.61 12.09
C ASP A 192 -31.13 -15.95 13.51
N PRO A 193 -30.87 -14.96 14.39
CA PRO A 193 -30.43 -15.24 15.76
C PRO A 193 -31.51 -15.94 16.61
N ALA A 194 -32.73 -16.12 16.10
CA ALA A 194 -33.84 -16.73 16.83
C ALA A 194 -34.03 -18.25 16.63
N GLY A 195 -33.08 -18.96 15.97
CA GLY A 195 -33.19 -20.39 15.71
C GLY A 195 -32.57 -21.35 16.74
N ALA A 196 -31.95 -20.85 17.81
CA ALA A 196 -31.19 -21.69 18.75
C ALA A 196 -32.00 -22.14 19.98
N ARG A 197 -33.17 -22.76 19.81
CA ARG A 197 -33.85 -23.48 20.91
C ARG A 197 -34.67 -24.65 20.37
N THR A 198 -34.06 -25.84 20.35
CA THR A 198 -34.59 -27.14 20.81
C THR A 198 -33.68 -28.26 20.31
N GLY A 199 -32.55 -28.45 20.99
CA GLY A 199 -31.66 -29.59 20.80
C GLY A 199 -31.28 -30.17 22.16
N ASN A 200 -31.71 -31.40 22.40
CA ASN A 200 -31.50 -32.19 23.61
C ASN A 200 -30.03 -32.14 24.13
N PRO A 201 -29.77 -31.82 25.42
CA PRO A 201 -28.41 -31.66 25.94
C PRO A 201 -27.58 -32.96 26.06
N ASP A 202 -28.13 -34.14 25.77
CA ASP A 202 -27.44 -35.43 25.97
C ASP A 202 -26.81 -36.07 24.72
N ALA A 203 -26.75 -35.38 23.57
CA ALA A 203 -26.27 -35.98 22.32
C ALA A 203 -24.82 -35.61 21.90
N VAL A 204 -23.97 -35.12 22.81
CA VAL A 204 -22.53 -34.90 22.51
C VAL A 204 -21.66 -35.77 23.41
N ARG A 205 -21.69 -37.08 23.16
CA ARG A 205 -20.58 -37.98 23.51
C ARG A 205 -20.08 -38.68 22.26
N SER A 206 -18.76 -38.63 22.09
CA SER A 206 -17.92 -39.37 21.13
C SER A 206 -17.90 -38.87 19.68
N ARG A 207 -16.86 -38.09 19.36
CA ARG A 207 -15.93 -38.29 18.21
C ARG A 207 -14.88 -37.17 18.22
N THR A 208 -13.96 -37.23 19.18
CA THR A 208 -12.66 -36.55 19.05
C THR A 208 -11.80 -37.38 18.10
N ALA A 209 -11.65 -36.93 16.86
CA ALA A 209 -10.55 -37.38 16.02
C ALA A 209 -9.26 -36.83 16.63
N ARG A 210 -8.41 -37.72 17.17
CA ARG A 210 -7.05 -37.38 17.61
C ARG A 210 -6.26 -36.90 16.40
N VAL A 211 -5.89 -35.63 16.38
CA VAL A 211 -4.78 -35.13 15.56
C VAL A 211 -3.49 -35.57 16.26
N PRO A 212 -2.57 -36.31 15.61
CA PRO A 212 -1.31 -36.67 16.23
C PRO A 212 -0.41 -35.43 16.36
N PRO A 213 0.36 -35.29 17.46
CA PRO A 213 1.27 -34.16 17.62
C PRO A 213 2.39 -34.24 16.58
N ARG A 214 2.63 -33.13 15.85
CA ARG A 214 3.81 -33.00 14.99
C ARG A 214 5.06 -33.01 15.86
N GLN A 215 5.95 -33.96 15.59
CA GLN A 215 7.26 -34.07 16.24
C GLN A 215 8.10 -32.83 15.93
N SER A 216 8.61 -32.20 16.98
CA SER A 216 9.69 -31.21 16.90
C SER A 216 10.96 -31.91 16.44
N ARG A 217 11.45 -31.59 15.23
CA ARG A 217 12.82 -31.93 14.86
C ARG A 217 13.77 -31.03 15.65
N ARG A 218 14.47 -31.65 16.61
CA ARG A 218 15.63 -31.07 17.29
C ARG A 218 16.76 -30.88 16.28
N LEU A 219 17.38 -29.71 16.32
CA LEU A 219 18.74 -29.50 15.83
C LEU A 219 19.70 -30.31 16.71
N PRO A 220 20.72 -31.01 16.18
CA PRO A 220 21.80 -31.52 16.99
C PRO A 220 22.75 -30.39 17.35
N ASP A 221 22.96 -30.25 18.66
CA ASP A 221 24.00 -29.46 19.30
C ASP A 221 25.20 -30.39 19.51
N ASP A 222 26.33 -30.11 18.87
CA ASP A 222 27.64 -30.69 19.18
C ASP A 222 28.71 -29.68 18.74
N GLY A 223 29.23 -28.91 19.70
CA GLY A 223 30.61 -28.39 19.63
C GLY A 223 31.57 -29.38 20.30
N PRO A 224 32.90 -29.16 20.32
CA PRO A 224 33.56 -27.88 20.06
C PRO A 224 34.88 -27.96 19.23
N GLN A 225 35.50 -26.78 19.05
CA GLN A 225 36.94 -26.49 18.92
C GLN A 225 37.59 -26.24 17.54
N LEU A 226 38.02 -24.96 17.41
CA LEU A 226 39.37 -24.47 17.08
C LEU A 226 39.76 -24.07 15.64
N ALA A 227 40.29 -22.83 15.58
CA ALA A 227 41.30 -22.25 14.68
C ALA A 227 40.88 -21.93 13.22
N CYS A 228 40.88 -20.65 12.80
CA CYS A 228 42.04 -19.88 12.33
C CYS A 228 42.70 -20.44 11.05
N GLU A 229 42.29 -19.90 9.90
CA GLU A 229 43.11 -19.13 8.93
C GLU A 229 42.65 -19.34 7.47
N PRO A 230 42.69 -18.30 6.61
CA PRO A 230 42.48 -18.43 5.17
C PRO A 230 43.82 -18.37 4.41
N ARG A 231 44.12 -19.39 3.60
CA ARG A 231 45.21 -19.44 2.58
C ARG A 231 45.13 -20.82 1.88
N VAL A 232 45.36 -21.09 0.59
CA VAL A 232 46.18 -20.59 -0.54
C VAL A 232 45.45 -21.12 -1.82
N GLY A 233 45.50 -20.57 -3.03
CA GLY A 233 46.62 -20.04 -3.80
C GLY A 233 46.16 -19.32 -5.06
N GLN A 234 46.80 -18.21 -5.42
CA GLN A 234 48.05 -18.15 -6.19
C GLN A 234 47.94 -18.81 -7.57
N THR A 235 47.86 -17.99 -8.61
CA THR A 235 48.98 -17.88 -9.54
C THR A 235 49.28 -16.40 -9.80
N ALA A 236 50.56 -16.09 -9.72
CA ALA A 236 51.14 -14.78 -9.89
C ALA A 236 51.47 -14.52 -11.36
N SER A 237 51.40 -13.27 -11.78
CA SER A 237 52.53 -12.60 -12.44
C SER A 237 52.28 -11.09 -12.46
N HIS A 238 52.92 -10.40 -11.52
CA HIS A 238 53.36 -9.03 -11.69
C HIS A 238 54.88 -9.06 -11.66
N SER A 239 55.51 -8.54 -12.70
CA SER A 239 56.85 -7.99 -12.61
C SER A 239 56.71 -6.48 -12.64
N ASP A 240 56.84 -5.86 -11.47
CA ASP A 240 57.12 -4.43 -11.30
C ASP A 240 58.42 -4.08 -12.00
N GLN A 241 58.47 -2.90 -12.64
CA GLN A 241 59.47 -1.88 -12.28
C GLN A 241 58.91 -0.46 -12.55
N PRO A 242 59.24 0.52 -11.70
CA PRO A 242 58.87 1.92 -11.87
C PRO A 242 59.99 2.73 -12.53
N ALA A 243 59.65 3.76 -13.30
CA ALA A 243 60.53 4.89 -13.56
C ALA A 243 59.73 6.14 -13.93
N CYS A 244 59.84 7.17 -13.10
CA CYS A 244 59.52 8.54 -13.42
C CYS A 244 60.81 9.24 -13.89
N SER A 245 60.82 9.83 -15.09
CA SER A 245 61.67 11.01 -15.41
C SER A 245 61.39 11.58 -16.82
N ARG A 246 61.12 12.89 -16.82
CA ARG A 246 61.12 13.91 -17.91
C ARG A 246 60.06 13.83 -19.00
#